data_AF-A0A519RRH6-F1
#
_entry.id   AF-A0A519RRH6-F1
#
_cell.length_a   1.000
_cell.length_b   1.000
_cell.length_c   1.000
_cell.angle_alpha   90.00
_cell.angle_beta   90.00
_cell.angle_gamma   90.00
#
_symmetry.space_group_name_H-M   'P 1'
#
loop_
_entity.id
_entity.type
_entity.pdbx_description
1 polymer ?
#
loop_
_entity_poly.entity_id
_entity_poly.type
_entity_poly.pdbx_seq_one_letter_code
_entity_poly.pdbx_strand_id
1 'polypeptide(L)'
;GVGRAFAYGGHKGRPMHEPATPPVSHADFEQYKQSTAPTLNHFYEKLLHLKDRLHTPAARRLAARRHQFMEEFVAQFLREWDSEDVGKAGE
;
A
#
# COMPACT_ATOMS: atom_id res chain seq x y z
N GLY A 1 -6.62 -1.96 7.40
CA GLY A 1 -5.28 -1.46 7.05
C GLY A 1 -5.43 -0.26 6.15
N VAL A 2 -5.95 -0.52 4.96
CA VAL A 2 -6.28 0.44 3.90
C VAL A 2 -6.82 1.77 4.40
N GLY A 3 -8.03 1.81 4.99
CA GLY A 3 -8.65 3.07 5.39
C GLY A 3 -7.81 3.92 6.35
N ARG A 4 -7.10 3.28 7.29
CA ARG A 4 -6.20 4.00 8.21
C ARG A 4 -4.98 4.57 7.49
N ALA A 5 -4.42 3.85 6.51
CA ALA A 5 -3.27 4.33 5.74
C ALA A 5 -3.62 5.62 4.98
N PHE A 6 -4.73 5.62 4.23
CA PHE A 6 -5.20 6.79 3.49
C PHE A 6 -5.69 7.93 4.38
N ALA A 7 -6.39 7.65 5.47
CA ALA A 7 -6.78 8.69 6.43
C ALA A 7 -5.57 9.41 7.04
N TYR A 8 -4.53 8.66 7.43
CA TYR A 8 -3.30 9.25 7.93
C TYR A 8 -2.52 10.00 6.85
N GLY A 9 -2.42 9.44 5.64
CA GLY A 9 -1.81 10.09 4.48
C GLY A 9 -2.46 11.44 4.18
N GLY A 10 -3.79 11.47 4.13
CA GLY A 10 -4.57 12.71 3.97
C GLY A 10 -4.35 13.72 5.11
N HIS A 11 -4.36 13.27 6.36
CA HIS A 11 -4.04 14.14 7.51
C HIS A 11 -2.61 14.72 7.44
N LYS A 12 -1.66 13.99 6.82
CA LYS A 12 -0.28 14.44 6.58
C LYS A 12 -0.09 15.20 5.26
N GLY A 13 -1.16 15.43 4.49
CA GLY A 13 -1.07 16.10 3.19
C GLY A 13 -0.28 15.32 2.14
N ARG A 14 -0.19 13.99 2.27
CA ARG A 14 0.53 13.14 1.33
C ARG A 14 -0.36 12.79 0.14
N PRO A 15 0.18 12.76 -1.10
CA PRO A 15 -0.56 12.24 -2.24
C PRO A 15 -0.96 10.78 -2.01
N MET A 16 -2.06 10.36 -2.61
CA MET A 16 -2.50 8.96 -2.54
C MET A 16 -1.53 8.06 -3.31
N HIS A 17 -1.21 8.43 -4.55
CA HIS A 17 -0.27 7.75 -5.44
C HIS A 17 0.39 8.79 -6.37
N GLU A 18 1.65 8.53 -6.75
CA GLU A 18 2.39 9.32 -7.72
C GLU A 18 3.33 8.38 -8.50
N PRO A 19 3.07 8.08 -9.78
CA PRO A 19 3.84 7.09 -10.55
C PRO A 19 5.34 7.40 -10.68
N ALA A 20 5.70 8.69 -10.65
CA ALA A 20 7.09 9.15 -10.71
C ALA A 20 7.88 8.89 -9.42
N THR A 21 7.21 8.54 -8.32
CA THR A 21 7.81 8.36 -6.99
C THR A 21 7.71 6.89 -6.58
N PRO A 22 8.69 6.03 -6.90
CA PRO A 22 8.64 4.60 -6.59
C PRO A 22 8.76 4.33 -5.08
N PRO A 23 8.25 3.18 -4.59
CA PRO A 23 8.44 2.77 -3.20
C PRO A 23 9.92 2.48 -2.90
N VAL A 24 10.39 2.87 -1.71
CA VAL A 24 11.79 2.69 -1.31
C VAL A 24 11.93 1.70 -0.16
N SER A 25 12.96 0.85 -0.20
CA SER A 25 13.30 0.01 0.94
C SER A 25 14.05 0.85 1.98
N HIS A 26 13.36 1.29 3.03
CA HIS A 26 13.99 2.00 4.14
C HIS A 26 14.91 1.07 4.93
N ALA A 27 16.18 1.45 5.08
CA ALA A 27 17.16 0.68 5.86
C ALA A 27 17.02 0.91 7.37
N ASP A 28 16.48 2.07 7.77
CA ASP A 28 16.28 2.46 9.16
C ASP A 28 14.89 3.08 9.42
N PHE A 29 14.53 3.17 10.70
CA PHE A 29 13.21 3.67 11.12
C PHE A 29 13.07 5.19 10.95
N GLU A 30 14.16 5.95 11.09
CA GLU A 30 14.12 7.42 11.04
C GLU A 30 13.86 7.92 9.60
N GLN A 31 14.48 7.29 8.60
CA GLN A 31 14.18 7.50 7.18
C GLN A 31 12.71 7.20 6.86
N TYR A 32 12.20 6.07 7.35
CA TYR A 32 10.80 5.70 7.18
C TYR A 32 9.84 6.73 7.81
N LYS A 33 10.17 7.23 8.99
CA LYS A 33 9.33 8.19 9.74
C LYS A 33 9.27 9.56 9.06
N GLN A 34 10.36 10.00 8.45
CA GLN A 34 10.47 11.28 7.76
C GLN A 34 9.97 11.24 6.31
N SER A 35 9.78 10.04 5.75
CA SER A 35 9.31 9.87 4.38
C SER A 35 8.02 10.64 4.10
N THR A 36 8.04 11.48 3.07
CA THR A 36 6.89 12.19 2.49
C THR A 36 6.29 11.45 1.30
N ALA A 37 6.71 10.19 1.09
CA ALA A 37 6.29 9.39 -0.05
C ALA A 37 4.76 9.24 -0.14
N PRO A 38 4.23 9.01 -1.35
CA PRO A 38 2.82 8.74 -1.56
C PRO A 38 2.30 7.62 -0.65
N THR A 39 1.04 7.72 -0.27
CA THR A 39 0.43 6.79 0.70
C THR A 39 0.42 5.35 0.18
N LEU A 40 0.27 5.14 -1.12
CA LEU A 40 0.31 3.82 -1.73
C LEU A 40 1.67 3.12 -1.52
N ASN A 41 2.77 3.88 -1.55
CA ASN A 41 4.11 3.32 -1.33
C ASN A 41 4.21 2.64 0.04
N HIS A 42 3.50 3.16 1.04
CA HIS A 42 3.48 2.58 2.39
C HIS A 42 3.04 1.10 2.42
N PHE A 43 2.22 0.66 1.46
CA PHE A 43 1.81 -0.73 1.35
C PHE A 43 3.01 -1.63 1.03
N TYR A 44 3.79 -1.25 0.01
CA TYR A 44 4.99 -1.95 -0.41
C TYR A 44 6.13 -1.83 0.59
N GLU A 45 6.33 -0.65 1.18
CA GLU A 45 7.43 -0.40 2.12
C GLU A 45 7.25 -1.11 3.46
N LYS A 46 6.01 -1.42 3.85
CA LYS A 46 5.73 -1.99 5.19
C LYS A 46 4.57 -2.96 5.25
N LEU A 47 3.38 -2.55 4.83
CA LEU A 47 2.15 -3.27 5.21
C LEU A 47 2.12 -4.71 4.66
N LEU A 48 2.63 -4.90 3.44
CA LEU A 48 2.73 -6.21 2.79
C LEU A 48 3.81 -7.12 3.40
N HIS A 49 4.72 -6.58 4.22
CA HIS A 49 5.74 -7.35 4.94
C HIS A 49 5.29 -7.78 6.34
N LEU A 50 4.16 -7.25 6.85
CA LEU A 50 3.74 -7.51 8.24
C LEU A 50 3.30 -8.95 8.48
N LYS A 51 2.76 -9.65 7.48
CA LYS A 51 2.28 -11.04 7.64
C LYS A 51 3.39 -11.99 8.12
N ASP A 52 4.62 -11.76 7.66
CA ASP A 52 5.77 -12.63 7.92
C ASP A 52 6.43 -12.32 9.28
N ARG A 53 6.07 -11.19 9.89
CA ARG A 53 6.61 -10.74 11.19
C ARG A 53 5.75 -11.17 12.38
N LEU A 54 4.63 -11.86 12.17
CA LEU A 54 3.74 -12.30 13.25
C LEU A 54 4.19 -13.63 13.83
N HIS A 55 4.19 -13.74 15.17
CA HIS A 55 4.80 -14.87 15.87
C HIS A 55 3.84 -16.06 16.12
N THR A 56 2.53 -15.83 16.26
CA THR A 56 1.59 -16.91 16.60
C THR A 56 0.93 -17.51 15.36
N PRO A 57 0.61 -18.82 15.37
CA PRO A 57 -0.11 -19.46 14.25
C PRO A 57 -1.46 -18.81 13.95
N ALA A 58 -2.20 -18.40 14.99
CA ALA A 58 -3.48 -17.71 14.82
C ALA A 58 -3.32 -16.34 14.13
N ALA A 59 -2.30 -15.56 14.53
CA ALA A 59 -2.02 -14.26 13.93
C ALA A 59 -1.61 -14.41 12.45
N ARG A 60 -0.76 -15.40 12.13
CA ARG A 60 -0.37 -15.69 10.74
C ARG A 60 -1.55 -16.05 9.85
N ARG A 61 -2.48 -16.90 10.33
CA ARG A 61 -3.72 -17.24 9.58
C ARG A 61 -4.59 -16.01 9.31
N LEU A 62 -4.77 -15.15 10.30
CA LEU A 62 -5.54 -13.92 10.14
C LEU A 62 -4.84 -12.94 9.19
N ALA A 63 -3.52 -12.83 9.28
CA ALA A 63 -2.75 -11.92 8.45
C ALA A 63 -2.68 -12.36 7.00
N ALA A 64 -2.68 -13.65 6.69
CA ALA A 64 -2.77 -14.13 5.31
C ALA A 64 -4.02 -13.58 4.60
N ARG A 65 -5.20 -13.67 5.23
CA ARG A 65 -6.44 -13.12 4.66
C ARG A 65 -6.40 -11.59 4.53
N ARG A 66 -5.83 -10.90 5.52
CA ARG A 66 -5.71 -9.43 5.49
C ARG A 66 -4.69 -8.93 4.46
N HIS A 67 -3.62 -9.70 4.25
CA HIS A 67 -2.59 -9.45 3.25
C HIS A 67 -3.17 -9.57 1.86
N GLN A 68 -3.87 -10.68 1.59
CA GLN A 68 -4.55 -10.90 0.31
C GLN A 68 -5.49 -9.75 -0.05
N PHE A 69 -6.33 -9.30 0.89
CA PHE A 69 -7.21 -8.15 0.67
C PHE A 69 -6.43 -6.86 0.35
N MET A 70 -5.25 -6.65 0.95
CA MET A 70 -4.43 -5.48 0.63
C MET A 70 -3.81 -5.58 -0.76
N GLU A 71 -3.37 -6.76 -1.20
CA GLU A 71 -2.89 -6.98 -2.57
C GLU A 71 -4.00 -6.74 -3.59
N GLU A 72 -5.20 -7.30 -3.36
CA GLU A 72 -6.37 -7.10 -4.21
C GLU A 72 -6.76 -5.62 -4.30
N PHE A 73 -6.79 -4.92 -3.16
CA PHE A 73 -7.07 -3.49 -3.12
C PHE A 73 -6.04 -2.67 -3.92
N VAL A 74 -4.74 -2.92 -3.72
CA VAL A 74 -3.68 -2.17 -4.42
C VAL A 74 -3.72 -2.44 -5.93
N ALA A 75 -3.96 -3.70 -6.32
CA ALA A 75 -4.08 -4.06 -7.73
C ALA A 75 -5.29 -3.39 -8.39
N GLN A 76 -6.45 -3.39 -7.73
CA GLN A 76 -7.65 -2.68 -8.22
C GLN A 76 -7.40 -1.17 -8.30
N PHE A 77 -6.80 -0.57 -7.26
CA PHE A 77 -6.48 0.85 -7.23
C PHE A 77 -5.61 1.27 -8.42
N LEU A 78 -4.57 0.49 -8.75
CA LEU A 78 -3.67 0.80 -9.86
C LEU A 78 -4.34 0.62 -11.23
N ARG A 79 -5.15 -0.43 -11.42
CA ARG A 79 -5.93 -0.59 -12.66
C ARG A 79 -6.91 0.56 -12.89
N GLU A 80 -7.61 0.99 -11.84
CA GLU A 80 -8.49 2.16 -11.90
C GLU A 80 -7.71 3.43 -12.23
N TRP A 81 -6.53 3.60 -11.62
CA TRP A 81 -5.65 4.74 -11.85
C TRP A 81 -5.17 4.84 -13.30
N ASP A 82 -4.74 3.71 -13.87
CA ASP A 82 -4.24 3.61 -15.24
C ASP A 82 -5.37 3.44 -16.27
N SER A 83 -6.63 3.50 -15.83
CA SER A 83 -7.83 3.33 -16.66
C SER A 83 -7.87 1.99 -17.41
N GLU A 84 -7.29 0.94 -16.84
CA GLU A 84 -7.28 -0.41 -17.42
C GLU A 84 -8.65 -1.12 -17.28
N ASP A 85 -9.47 -0.67 -16.33
CA ASP A 85 -10.80 -1.25 -16.05
C ASP A 85 -11.90 -0.70 -16.99
N VAL A 86 -11.65 0.41 -17.68
CA VAL A 86 -12.49 0.92 -18.76
C VAL A 86 -11.94 0.37 -20.07
N GLY A 87 -12.50 -0.75 -20.54
CA GLY A 87 -12.11 -1.37 -21.81
C GLY A 87 -11.96 -0.32 -22.92
N LYS A 88 -10.83 -0.38 -23.65
CA LYS A 88 -10.41 0.60 -24.67
C LYS A 88 -11.60 1.31 -25.31
N ALA A 89 -11.84 2.56 -24.92
CA ALA A 89 -12.86 3.38 -25.55
C ALA A 89 -12.44 3.64 -27.00
N GLY A 90 -12.99 2.87 -27.94
CA GLY A 90 -12.93 3.10 -29.38
C GLY A 90 -11.70 2.52 -30.09
N GLU A 91 -11.86 1.33 -30.67
CA GLU A 91 -11.48 1.10 -32.08
C GLU A 91 -12.63 1.58 -32.97
#